data_AF-A0A1B8EUK7-F1
#
_entry.id   AF-A0A1B8EUK7-F1
#
_cell.length_a   1.000
_cell.length_b   1.000
_cell.length_c   1.000
_cell.angle_alpha   90.00
_cell.angle_beta   90.00
_cell.angle_gamma   90.00
#
_symmetry.space_group_name_H-M   'P 1'
#
loop_
_entity.id
_entity.type
_entity.pdbx_description
1 polymer ?
#
loop_
_entity_poly.entity_id
_entity_poly.type
_entity_poly.pdbx_seq_one_letter_code
_entity_poly.pdbx_strand_id
1 'polypeptide(L)'
;MLLPETITAAQFDSTLLCYPALLKALSASKTVKGDAESLEELDWFRFMSAPNRYMKREGDERDVPLEKDDVVRLVKWKLKHGKFRPNLLKLVSSNSPQGVAATSLASFAMKDNISAIRTMSLLSGVGPATASLLLSVHDPDNVLFFSDEAYRWLVCGGKEQSIKYSLKEYEQLEVRAKEFMERLGVGAREVERTAFVIMRGGAEEVRPESAASIQNSRITPSQRRKSNEESAPPERSSTHPTPHKSKSAPILKPHKTTSSETLSARKPRAPRPKLPESEIPDPKTLARRASQRLRHANPPPPCPERPRTTEEKLETVLEDLKCKGAALARVVSPPPLRNRRFSRVGGEEGCK
;
A
#
# COMPACT_ATOMS: atom_id res chain seq x y z
N MET A 1 16.94 -3.27 -15.32
CA MET A 1 16.18 -3.40 -14.06
C MET A 1 17.18 -3.58 -12.91
N LEU A 2 17.01 -2.85 -11.80
CA LEU A 2 17.88 -2.97 -10.63
C LEU A 2 17.60 -4.29 -9.88
N LEU A 3 18.64 -5.09 -9.63
CA LEU A 3 18.51 -6.39 -8.96
C LEU A 3 18.79 -6.29 -7.47
N PRO A 4 18.15 -7.12 -6.62
CA PRO A 4 18.36 -7.09 -5.18
C PRO A 4 19.80 -7.35 -4.74
N GLU A 5 20.58 -8.11 -5.51
CA GLU A 5 21.95 -8.49 -5.14
C GLU A 5 22.97 -7.38 -5.43
N THR A 6 22.70 -6.55 -6.44
CA THR A 6 23.66 -5.56 -6.97
C THR A 6 23.26 -4.11 -6.69
N ILE A 7 22.01 -3.85 -6.30
CA ILE A 7 21.56 -2.49 -6.01
C ILE A 7 22.34 -1.90 -4.82
N THR A 8 22.86 -0.69 -5.03
CA THR A 8 23.57 0.11 -4.03
C THR A 8 22.60 0.92 -3.17
N ALA A 9 23.03 1.36 -1.97
CA ALA A 9 22.21 2.20 -1.10
C ALA A 9 21.74 3.50 -1.80
N ALA A 10 22.62 4.15 -2.57
CA ALA A 10 22.27 5.37 -3.30
C ALA A 10 21.19 5.12 -4.39
N GLN A 11 21.30 4.01 -5.13
CA GLN A 11 20.27 3.63 -6.11
C GLN A 11 18.95 3.26 -5.43
N PHE A 12 19.01 2.57 -4.30
CA PHE A 12 17.84 2.24 -3.49
C PHE A 12 17.11 3.50 -3.03
N ASP A 13 17.82 4.45 -2.41
CA ASP A 13 17.26 5.71 -1.92
C ASP A 13 16.67 6.55 -3.07
N SER A 14 17.39 6.65 -4.20
CA SER A 14 16.89 7.36 -5.39
C SER A 14 15.62 6.73 -5.93
N THR A 15 15.53 5.39 -5.91
CA THR A 15 14.36 4.66 -6.40
C THR A 15 13.16 4.83 -5.44
N LEU A 16 13.41 4.78 -4.14
CA LEU A 16 12.39 4.99 -3.12
C LEU A 16 11.75 6.38 -3.22
N LEU A 17 12.54 7.41 -3.56
CA LEU A 17 12.05 8.78 -3.76
C LEU A 17 11.06 8.92 -4.94
N CYS A 18 11.06 7.98 -5.89
CA CYS A 18 10.10 7.98 -7.01
C CYS A 18 8.72 7.44 -6.60
N TYR A 19 8.59 6.78 -5.44
CA TYR A 19 7.34 6.13 -5.02
C TYR A 19 6.13 7.09 -4.98
N PRO A 20 6.20 8.30 -4.38
CA PRO A 20 5.06 9.20 -4.33
C PRO A 20 4.57 9.65 -5.72
N ALA A 21 5.50 9.90 -6.66
CA ALA A 21 5.16 10.31 -8.02
C ALA A 21 4.46 9.17 -8.79
N LEU A 22 4.96 7.94 -8.67
CA LEU A 22 4.34 6.75 -9.25
C LEU A 22 2.94 6.50 -8.66
N LEU A 23 2.80 6.61 -7.34
CA LEU A 23 1.53 6.44 -6.64
C LEU A 23 0.48 7.44 -7.14
N LYS A 24 0.88 8.71 -7.33
CA LYS A 24 0.01 9.77 -7.85
C LYS A 24 -0.46 9.49 -9.28
N ALA A 25 0.43 9.03 -10.15
CA ALA A 25 0.07 8.62 -11.51
C ALA A 25 -0.90 7.42 -11.52
N LEU A 26 -0.67 6.43 -10.66
CA LEU A 26 -1.56 5.27 -10.50
C LEU A 26 -2.92 5.64 -9.89
N SER A 27 -2.94 6.60 -8.97
CA SER A 27 -4.18 7.12 -8.39
C SER A 27 -5.04 7.76 -9.48
N ALA A 28 -4.46 8.66 -10.29
CA ALA A 28 -5.14 9.36 -11.37
C ALA A 28 -5.70 8.41 -12.46
N SER A 29 -5.00 7.31 -12.76
CA SER A 29 -5.46 6.33 -13.77
C SER A 29 -6.57 5.39 -13.25
N LYS A 30 -6.68 5.21 -11.93
CA LYS A 30 -7.64 4.26 -11.31
C LYS A 30 -8.89 4.92 -10.74
N THR A 31 -9.02 6.24 -10.78
CA THR A 31 -10.23 6.91 -10.31
C THR A 31 -11.42 6.54 -11.18
N VAL A 32 -12.25 5.63 -10.68
CA VAL A 32 -13.60 5.40 -11.20
C VAL A 32 -14.56 6.31 -10.44
N LYS A 33 -15.40 7.03 -11.19
CA LYS A 33 -16.39 7.97 -10.64
C LYS A 33 -17.32 7.23 -9.67
N GLY A 34 -17.22 7.51 -8.37
CA GLY A 34 -18.04 6.90 -7.30
C GLY A 34 -17.27 6.10 -6.24
N ASP A 35 -15.95 5.97 -6.36
CA ASP A 35 -15.11 5.38 -5.31
C ASP A 35 -14.80 6.42 -4.21
N ALA A 36 -15.05 6.07 -2.95
CA ALA A 36 -15.12 7.04 -1.85
C ALA A 36 -13.74 7.51 -1.33
N GLU A 37 -12.68 6.74 -1.60
CA GLU A 37 -11.32 7.06 -1.14
C GLU A 37 -10.30 6.85 -2.26
N SER A 38 -9.38 7.79 -2.45
CA SER A 38 -8.33 7.66 -3.48
C SER A 38 -7.28 6.60 -3.11
N LEU A 39 -6.47 6.17 -4.08
CA LEU A 39 -5.36 5.25 -3.77
C LEU A 39 -4.33 5.92 -2.84
N GLU A 40 -4.10 7.22 -3.00
CA GLU A 40 -3.18 8.00 -2.15
C GLU A 40 -3.66 8.06 -0.70
N GLU A 41 -4.96 8.26 -0.46
CA GLU A 41 -5.55 8.28 0.88
C GLU A 41 -5.43 6.93 1.57
N LEU A 42 -5.69 5.85 0.82
CA LEU A 42 -5.55 4.49 1.31
C LEU A 42 -4.08 4.13 1.60
N ASP A 43 -3.15 4.65 0.81
CA ASP A 43 -1.71 4.44 1.00
C ASP A 43 -1.18 5.17 2.22
N TRP A 44 -1.60 6.43 2.38
CA TRP A 44 -1.34 7.21 3.59
C TRP A 44 -1.89 6.49 4.83
N PHE A 45 -3.11 5.95 4.73
CA PHE A 45 -3.68 5.17 5.81
C PHE A 45 -2.82 3.95 6.15
N ARG A 46 -2.37 3.19 5.15
CA ARG A 46 -1.53 1.99 5.34
C ARG A 46 -0.20 2.31 6.03
N PHE A 47 0.51 3.33 5.57
CA PHE A 47 1.90 3.55 6.00
C PHE A 47 2.04 4.52 7.18
N MET A 48 1.02 5.34 7.45
CA MET A 48 1.06 6.36 8.50
C MET A 48 -0.01 6.13 9.56
N SER A 49 -1.28 6.21 9.19
CA SER A 49 -2.38 6.22 10.16
C SER A 49 -2.53 4.88 10.89
N ALA A 50 -2.45 3.75 10.18
CA ALA A 50 -2.64 2.44 10.77
C ALA A 50 -1.45 2.04 11.67
N PRO A 51 -0.17 2.20 11.28
CA PRO A 51 0.95 1.94 12.18
C PRO A 51 0.93 2.84 13.41
N ASN A 52 0.52 4.11 13.27
CA ASN A 52 0.38 4.98 14.44
C ASN A 52 -0.63 4.48 15.48
N ARG A 53 -1.61 3.65 15.08
CA ARG A 53 -2.62 3.08 15.97
C ARG A 53 -2.23 1.71 16.52
N TYR A 54 -1.58 0.87 15.72
CA TYR A 54 -1.43 -0.55 16.01
C TYR A 54 0.01 -1.02 16.18
N MET A 55 1.00 -0.19 15.82
CA MET A 55 2.40 -0.57 15.95
C MET A 55 2.78 -0.72 17.41
N LYS A 56 3.43 -1.85 17.75
CA LYS A 56 3.98 -2.06 19.08
C LYS A 56 5.20 -1.18 19.28
N ARG A 57 5.16 -0.28 20.26
CA ARG A 57 6.30 0.57 20.62
C ARG A 57 7.03 0.00 21.83
N GLU A 58 8.30 0.36 21.93
CA GLU A 58 9.07 0.06 23.13
C GLU A 58 8.41 0.73 24.35
N GLY A 59 8.12 -0.07 25.37
CA GLY A 59 7.42 0.38 26.59
C GLY A 59 5.90 0.18 26.58
N ASP A 60 5.29 -0.25 25.47
CA ASP A 60 3.86 -0.58 25.47
C ASP A 60 3.61 -1.87 26.27
N GLU A 61 2.73 -1.79 27.29
CA GLU A 61 2.40 -2.95 28.12
C GLU A 61 1.58 -4.01 27.37
N ARG A 62 0.82 -3.61 26.36
CA ARG A 62 -0.14 -4.47 25.64
C ARG A 62 -0.27 -4.07 24.18
N ASP A 63 -0.49 -5.08 23.34
CA ASP A 63 -0.82 -4.87 21.93
C ASP A 63 -2.26 -4.34 21.77
N VAL A 64 -2.46 -3.50 20.74
CA VAL A 64 -3.78 -2.98 20.37
C VAL A 64 -4.38 -3.88 19.28
N PRO A 65 -5.59 -4.45 19.47
CA PRO A 65 -6.24 -5.28 18.45
C PRO A 65 -6.59 -4.48 17.20
N LEU A 66 -6.57 -5.12 16.03
CA LEU A 66 -7.04 -4.50 14.80
C LEU A 66 -8.55 -4.28 14.83
N GLU A 67 -8.99 -3.11 14.38
CA GLU A 67 -10.41 -2.84 14.14
C GLU A 67 -10.87 -3.39 12.78
N LYS A 68 -12.11 -3.89 12.73
CA LYS A 68 -12.68 -4.47 11.50
C LYS A 68 -12.67 -3.49 10.34
N ASP A 69 -13.06 -2.24 10.57
CA ASP A 69 -13.17 -1.24 9.50
C ASP A 69 -11.80 -0.86 8.94
N ASP A 70 -10.78 -0.81 9.80
CA ASP A 70 -9.39 -0.59 9.40
C ASP A 70 -8.85 -1.78 8.59
N VAL A 71 -9.17 -3.03 8.97
CA VAL A 71 -8.82 -4.23 8.18
C VAL A 71 -9.47 -4.19 6.79
N VAL A 72 -10.75 -3.83 6.71
CA VAL A 72 -11.46 -3.67 5.42
C VAL A 72 -10.78 -2.59 4.58
N ARG A 73 -10.37 -1.47 5.18
CA ARG A 73 -9.66 -0.38 4.51
C ARG A 73 -8.29 -0.79 3.99
N LEU A 74 -7.50 -1.56 4.76
CA LEU A 74 -6.23 -2.14 4.29
C LEU A 74 -6.43 -3.09 3.11
N VAL A 75 -7.51 -3.87 3.12
CA VAL A 75 -7.84 -4.77 1.99
C VAL A 75 -8.29 -3.99 0.75
N LYS A 76 -9.04 -2.89 0.91
CA LYS A 76 -9.33 -1.96 -0.20
C LYS A 76 -8.05 -1.41 -0.82
N TRP A 77 -7.11 -0.94 0.03
CA TRP A 77 -5.80 -0.50 -0.43
C TRP A 77 -5.11 -1.59 -1.27
N LYS A 78 -5.04 -2.82 -0.75
CA LYS A 78 -4.42 -3.96 -1.44
C LYS A 78 -5.04 -4.24 -2.80
N LEU A 79 -6.37 -4.18 -2.90
CA LEU A 79 -7.10 -4.44 -4.13
C LEU A 79 -6.91 -3.35 -5.18
N LYS A 80 -6.72 -2.09 -4.77
CA LYS A 80 -6.37 -0.99 -5.68
C LYS A 80 -4.89 -0.97 -6.04
N HIS A 81 -4.01 -1.33 -5.11
CA HIS A 81 -2.56 -1.30 -5.30
C HIS A 81 -2.08 -2.47 -6.17
N GLY A 82 -2.56 -3.69 -5.89
CA GLY A 82 -2.15 -4.93 -6.55
C GLY A 82 -3.19 -5.50 -7.51
N LYS A 83 -3.22 -6.84 -7.60
CA LYS A 83 -4.17 -7.59 -8.43
C LYS A 83 -5.59 -7.54 -7.84
N PHE A 84 -6.54 -7.04 -8.62
CA PHE A 84 -7.94 -6.94 -8.20
C PHE A 84 -8.59 -8.32 -8.03
N ARG A 85 -9.29 -8.50 -6.91
CA ARG A 85 -9.99 -9.74 -6.51
C ARG A 85 -11.34 -9.39 -5.86
N PRO A 86 -12.45 -9.39 -6.62
CA PRO A 86 -13.72 -8.79 -6.18
C PRO A 86 -14.34 -9.47 -4.95
N ASN A 87 -14.16 -10.79 -4.80
CA ASN A 87 -14.75 -11.53 -3.67
C ASN A 87 -14.01 -11.33 -2.34
N LEU A 88 -12.78 -10.82 -2.36
CA LEU A 88 -11.94 -10.70 -1.18
C LEU A 88 -12.56 -9.73 -0.16
N LEU A 89 -13.06 -8.59 -0.63
CA LEU A 89 -13.64 -7.57 0.23
C LEU A 89 -14.90 -8.07 0.94
N LYS A 90 -15.73 -8.85 0.22
CA LYS A 90 -16.96 -9.46 0.78
C LYS A 90 -16.65 -10.42 1.93
N LEU A 91 -15.65 -11.28 1.75
CA LEU A 91 -15.23 -12.25 2.76
C LEU A 91 -14.65 -11.57 4.00
N VAL A 92 -13.78 -10.57 3.81
CA VAL A 92 -13.18 -9.84 4.93
C VAL A 92 -14.26 -9.09 5.72
N SER A 93 -15.22 -8.48 5.01
CA SER A 93 -16.34 -7.77 5.61
C SER A 93 -17.30 -8.67 6.40
N SER A 94 -17.31 -9.99 6.16
CA SER A 94 -18.18 -10.92 6.89
C SER A 94 -17.62 -11.35 8.26
N ASN A 95 -16.36 -11.04 8.58
CA ASN A 95 -15.81 -11.32 9.90
C ASN A 95 -16.48 -10.45 10.98
N SER A 96 -16.61 -10.98 12.21
CA SER A 96 -17.10 -10.22 13.35
C SER A 96 -16.00 -9.30 13.91
N PRO A 97 -16.33 -8.10 14.45
CA PRO A 97 -15.33 -7.24 15.09
C PRO A 97 -14.56 -7.94 16.21
N GLN A 98 -15.25 -8.76 17.01
CA GLN A 98 -14.63 -9.54 18.09
C GLN A 98 -13.67 -10.60 17.55
N GLY A 99 -14.02 -11.26 16.44
CA GLY A 99 -13.15 -12.26 15.80
C GLY A 99 -11.87 -11.63 15.25
N VAL A 100 -11.98 -10.45 14.62
CA VAL A 100 -10.82 -9.68 14.14
C VAL A 100 -9.92 -9.27 15.31
N ALA A 101 -10.50 -8.73 16.38
CA ALA A 101 -9.74 -8.31 17.56
C ALA A 101 -9.02 -9.49 18.24
N ALA A 102 -9.73 -10.59 18.48
CA ALA A 102 -9.14 -11.77 19.13
C ALA A 102 -8.04 -12.41 18.27
N THR A 103 -8.28 -12.55 16.95
CA THR A 103 -7.31 -13.18 16.04
C THR A 103 -6.07 -12.30 15.85
N SER A 104 -6.23 -10.99 15.77
CA SER A 104 -5.09 -10.06 15.67
C SER A 104 -4.20 -10.11 16.91
N LEU A 105 -4.77 -10.04 18.12
CA LEU A 105 -4.00 -10.18 19.36
C LEU A 105 -3.29 -11.52 19.47
N ALA A 106 -3.98 -12.62 19.13
CA ALA A 106 -3.37 -13.95 19.11
C ALA A 106 -2.22 -14.03 18.10
N SER A 107 -2.36 -13.39 16.94
CA SER A 107 -1.32 -13.33 15.92
C SER A 107 -0.13 -12.48 16.36
N PHE A 108 -0.35 -11.33 17.00
CA PHE A 108 0.71 -10.44 17.51
C PHE A 108 1.52 -11.05 18.66
N ALA A 109 0.93 -12.00 19.40
CA ALA A 109 1.62 -12.73 20.46
C ALA A 109 2.58 -13.81 19.93
N MET A 110 2.54 -14.14 18.63
CA MET A 110 3.42 -15.13 18.03
C MET A 110 4.85 -14.59 17.92
N LYS A 111 5.83 -15.45 18.16
CA LYS A 111 7.26 -15.07 18.13
C LYS A 111 7.84 -15.02 16.72
N ASP A 112 7.25 -15.77 15.80
CA ASP A 112 7.70 -15.86 14.42
C ASP A 112 6.58 -15.46 13.45
N ASN A 113 6.99 -14.87 12.32
CA ASN A 113 6.07 -14.34 11.32
C ASN A 113 5.23 -15.43 10.67
N ILE A 114 5.72 -16.66 10.56
CA ILE A 114 4.99 -17.76 9.92
C ILE A 114 3.81 -18.19 10.77
N SER A 115 4.01 -18.38 12.07
CA SER A 115 2.96 -18.68 13.05
C SER A 115 1.98 -17.51 13.19
N ALA A 116 2.48 -16.27 13.17
CA ALA A 116 1.65 -15.07 13.16
C ALA A 116 0.72 -15.07 11.94
N ILE A 117 1.26 -15.32 10.74
CA ILE A 117 0.50 -15.36 9.48
C ILE A 117 -0.51 -16.50 9.46
N ARG A 118 -0.13 -17.69 9.93
CA ARG A 118 -1.07 -18.83 10.08
C ARG A 118 -2.26 -18.45 10.95
N THR A 119 -2.00 -17.80 12.08
CA THR A 119 -3.03 -17.35 13.01
C THR A 119 -3.92 -16.28 12.39
N MET A 120 -3.35 -15.25 11.77
CA MET A 120 -4.10 -14.19 11.09
C MET A 120 -4.94 -14.73 9.92
N SER A 121 -4.47 -15.80 9.26
CA SER A 121 -5.18 -16.45 8.15
C SER A 121 -6.40 -17.28 8.58
N LEU A 122 -6.72 -17.35 9.88
CA LEU A 122 -7.98 -17.92 10.36
C LEU A 122 -9.19 -17.04 10.03
N LEU A 123 -8.97 -15.75 9.73
CA LEU A 123 -10.02 -14.83 9.30
C LEU A 123 -10.50 -15.16 7.88
N SER A 124 -11.81 -15.04 7.66
CA SER A 124 -12.41 -15.22 6.33
C SER A 124 -11.85 -14.19 5.35
N GLY A 125 -11.39 -14.66 4.18
CA GLY A 125 -10.78 -13.78 3.16
C GLY A 125 -9.37 -13.30 3.50
N VAL A 126 -8.72 -13.86 4.53
CA VAL A 126 -7.33 -13.55 4.87
C VAL A 126 -6.46 -14.76 4.58
N GLY A 127 -5.67 -14.70 3.50
CA GLY A 127 -4.61 -15.67 3.22
C GLY A 127 -3.23 -15.11 3.56
N PRO A 128 -2.13 -15.84 3.29
CA PRO A 128 -0.77 -15.43 3.65
C PRO A 128 -0.39 -14.02 3.20
N ALA A 129 -0.82 -13.64 2.00
CA ALA A 129 -0.58 -12.30 1.48
C ALA A 129 -1.41 -11.21 2.16
N THR A 130 -2.61 -11.50 2.67
CA THR A 130 -3.39 -10.48 3.39
C THR A 130 -2.95 -10.45 4.86
N ALA A 131 -2.66 -11.60 5.44
CA ALA A 131 -2.12 -11.71 6.80
C ALA A 131 -0.81 -10.94 6.97
N SER A 132 0.15 -11.09 6.04
CA SER A 132 1.40 -10.31 6.07
C SER A 132 1.17 -8.79 5.94
N LEU A 133 0.16 -8.35 5.19
CA LEU A 133 -0.23 -6.93 5.15
C LEU A 133 -0.70 -6.43 6.52
N LEU A 134 -1.55 -7.20 7.19
CA LEU A 134 -2.08 -6.83 8.50
C LEU A 134 -0.97 -6.83 9.57
N LEU A 135 -0.05 -7.78 9.49
CA LEU A 135 1.11 -7.83 10.39
C LEU A 135 2.11 -6.70 10.12
N SER A 136 2.34 -6.29 8.86
CA SER A 136 3.21 -5.15 8.54
C SER A 136 2.73 -3.80 9.11
N VAL A 137 1.48 -3.73 9.58
CA VAL A 137 0.96 -2.55 10.27
C VAL A 137 1.33 -2.55 11.76
N HIS A 138 1.39 -3.74 12.36
CA HIS A 138 1.78 -3.93 13.76
C HIS A 138 3.31 -3.92 13.96
N ASP A 139 4.05 -4.48 13.00
CA ASP A 139 5.51 -4.45 12.96
C ASP A 139 6.01 -4.00 11.57
N PRO A 140 6.00 -2.68 11.30
CA PRO A 140 6.35 -2.13 9.98
C PRO A 140 7.84 -2.21 9.65
N ASP A 141 8.71 -2.36 10.64
CA ASP A 141 10.15 -2.34 10.40
C ASP A 141 10.67 -3.74 10.03
N ASN A 142 10.05 -4.81 10.54
CA ASN A 142 10.52 -6.18 10.33
C ASN A 142 9.61 -7.05 9.44
N VAL A 143 8.29 -6.81 9.42
CA VAL A 143 7.35 -7.67 8.66
C VAL A 143 7.15 -7.14 7.26
N LEU A 144 7.64 -7.90 6.27
CA LEU A 144 7.42 -7.59 4.86
C LEU A 144 6.02 -8.03 4.39
N PHE A 145 5.30 -7.13 3.73
CA PHE A 145 4.09 -7.45 2.99
C PHE A 145 4.38 -8.29 1.75
N PHE A 146 3.67 -9.41 1.63
CA PHE A 146 3.76 -10.31 0.48
C PHE A 146 2.98 -9.76 -0.73
N SER A 147 3.55 -8.75 -1.39
CA SER A 147 3.10 -8.24 -2.68
C SER A 147 3.70 -9.04 -3.84
N ASP A 148 3.05 -8.97 -5.01
CA ASP A 148 3.56 -9.60 -6.22
C ASP A 148 4.90 -8.98 -6.62
N GLU A 149 5.01 -7.65 -6.50
CA GLU A 149 6.21 -6.88 -6.81
C GLU A 149 7.39 -7.26 -5.90
N ALA A 150 7.18 -7.33 -4.58
CA ALA A 150 8.24 -7.71 -3.64
C ALA A 150 8.72 -9.15 -3.86
N TYR A 151 7.79 -10.08 -4.05
CA TYR A 151 8.14 -11.47 -4.30
C TYR A 151 8.93 -11.66 -5.60
N ARG A 152 8.45 -11.06 -6.69
CA ARG A 152 9.14 -11.17 -8.00
C ARG A 152 10.52 -10.55 -7.94
N TRP A 153 10.65 -9.40 -7.31
CA TRP A 153 11.93 -8.72 -7.21
C TRP A 153 12.93 -9.51 -6.36
N LEU A 154 12.59 -9.80 -5.09
CA LEU A 154 13.50 -10.41 -4.11
C LEU A 154 13.76 -11.91 -4.33
N VAL A 155 12.76 -12.65 -4.83
CA VAL A 155 12.84 -14.11 -4.93
C VAL A 155 13.07 -14.55 -6.38
N CYS A 156 12.36 -13.96 -7.34
CA CYS A 156 12.41 -14.37 -8.74
C CYS A 156 13.42 -13.62 -9.61
N GLY A 157 14.24 -12.73 -9.03
CA GLY A 157 15.20 -11.89 -9.77
C GLY A 157 14.51 -10.93 -10.75
N GLY A 158 13.32 -10.46 -10.38
CA GLY A 158 12.43 -9.58 -11.15
C GLY A 158 11.77 -10.24 -12.37
N LYS A 159 11.79 -11.56 -12.48
CA LYS A 159 11.07 -12.28 -13.54
C LYS A 159 9.56 -12.37 -13.24
N GLU A 160 8.75 -12.30 -14.28
CA GLU A 160 7.31 -12.52 -14.20
C GLU A 160 7.04 -14.02 -13.93
N GLN A 161 6.79 -14.36 -12.67
CA GLN A 161 6.42 -15.71 -12.25
C GLN A 161 5.01 -15.73 -11.66
N SER A 162 4.32 -16.88 -11.83
CA SER A 162 3.04 -17.13 -11.18
C SER A 162 3.26 -17.35 -9.69
N ILE A 163 2.47 -16.64 -8.88
CA ILE A 163 2.55 -16.66 -7.41
C ILE A 163 1.34 -17.42 -6.88
N LYS A 164 1.57 -18.42 -6.03
CA LYS A 164 0.51 -19.26 -5.45
C LYS A 164 -0.05 -18.69 -4.15
N TYR A 165 0.64 -17.72 -3.55
CA TYR A 165 0.31 -17.09 -2.26
C TYR A 165 0.29 -18.09 -1.11
N SER A 166 1.23 -19.03 -1.13
CA SER A 166 1.39 -20.06 -0.09
C SER A 166 2.30 -19.58 1.05
N LEU A 167 2.22 -20.25 2.20
CA LEU A 167 3.14 -19.99 3.32
C LEU A 167 4.60 -20.25 2.96
N LYS A 168 4.87 -21.28 2.14
CA LYS A 168 6.25 -21.61 1.70
C LYS A 168 6.87 -20.50 0.86
N GLU A 169 6.08 -19.87 -0.01
CA GLU A 169 6.55 -18.72 -0.79
C GLU A 169 6.79 -17.51 0.12
N TYR A 170 5.97 -17.32 1.17
CA TYR A 170 6.22 -16.29 2.16
C TYR A 170 7.52 -16.54 2.95
N GLU A 171 7.78 -17.78 3.37
CA GLU A 171 9.03 -18.15 4.04
C GLU A 171 10.25 -17.80 3.17
N GLN A 172 10.20 -18.10 1.87
CA GLN A 172 11.25 -17.73 0.92
C GLN A 172 11.42 -16.21 0.80
N LEU A 173 10.31 -15.48 0.75
CA LEU A 173 10.31 -14.03 0.72
C LEU A 173 10.93 -13.45 2.00
N GLU A 174 10.57 -13.96 3.16
CA GLU A 174 11.06 -13.50 4.45
C GLU A 174 12.58 -13.67 4.58
N VAL A 175 13.12 -14.82 4.16
CA VAL A 175 14.56 -15.07 4.15
C VAL A 175 15.28 -14.03 3.28
N ARG A 176 14.85 -13.87 2.02
CA ARG A 176 15.46 -12.91 1.09
C ARG A 176 15.32 -11.46 1.54
N ALA A 177 14.20 -11.13 2.16
CA ALA A 177 13.96 -9.81 2.70
C ALA A 177 14.93 -9.49 3.85
N LYS A 178 15.13 -10.44 4.78
CA LYS A 178 16.07 -10.26 5.91
C LYS A 178 17.50 -10.03 5.43
N GLU A 179 17.99 -10.89 4.53
CA GLU A 179 19.32 -10.74 3.92
C GLU A 179 19.47 -9.36 3.25
N PHE A 180 18.44 -8.91 2.53
CA PHE A 180 18.45 -7.62 1.86
C PHE A 180 18.43 -6.44 2.83
N MET A 181 17.57 -6.49 3.85
CA MET A 181 17.44 -5.46 4.88
C MET A 181 18.73 -5.31 5.68
N GLU A 182 19.38 -6.40 6.04
CA GLU A 182 20.68 -6.40 6.73
C GLU A 182 21.78 -5.82 5.85
N ARG A 183 21.85 -6.21 4.57
CA ARG A 183 22.86 -5.72 3.63
C ARG A 183 22.82 -4.21 3.41
N LEU A 184 21.62 -3.62 3.31
CA LEU A 184 21.44 -2.19 3.03
C LEU A 184 21.11 -1.34 4.27
N GLY A 185 20.80 -1.96 5.41
CA GLY A 185 20.39 -1.26 6.63
C GLY A 185 19.06 -0.51 6.49
N VAL A 186 18.08 -1.13 5.83
CA VAL A 186 16.76 -0.55 5.48
C VAL A 186 15.62 -1.35 6.10
N GLY A 187 14.47 -0.72 6.34
CA GLY A 187 13.30 -1.37 6.93
C GLY A 187 12.36 -1.99 5.90
N ALA A 188 11.50 -2.94 6.33
CA ALA A 188 10.59 -3.67 5.46
C ALA A 188 9.72 -2.76 4.57
N ARG A 189 9.11 -1.70 5.12
CA ARG A 189 8.33 -0.72 4.34
C ARG A 189 9.11 -0.04 3.21
N GLU A 190 10.40 0.21 3.40
CA GLU A 190 11.25 0.83 2.39
C GLU A 190 11.52 -0.15 1.25
N VAL A 191 11.79 -1.42 1.60
CA VAL A 191 11.97 -2.52 0.64
C VAL A 191 10.73 -2.70 -0.22
N GLU A 192 9.54 -2.75 0.39
CA GLU A 192 8.28 -2.93 -0.34
C GLU A 192 8.00 -1.83 -1.37
N ARG A 193 8.18 -0.56 -0.96
CA ARG A 193 7.95 0.60 -1.83
C ARG A 193 8.96 0.65 -2.95
N THR A 194 10.22 0.34 -2.67
CA THR A 194 11.27 0.26 -3.69
C THR A 194 11.00 -0.87 -4.68
N ALA A 195 10.64 -2.06 -4.20
CA ALA A 195 10.26 -3.18 -5.05
C ALA A 195 9.09 -2.81 -5.97
N PHE A 196 8.09 -2.10 -5.42
CA PHE A 196 6.95 -1.63 -6.20
C PHE A 196 7.39 -0.66 -7.32
N VAL A 197 8.25 0.32 -7.01
CA VAL A 197 8.77 1.25 -8.02
C VAL A 197 9.58 0.51 -9.09
N ILE A 198 10.48 -0.40 -8.72
CA ILE A 198 11.32 -1.14 -9.68
C ILE A 198 10.44 -1.96 -10.62
N MET A 199 9.49 -2.71 -10.07
CA MET A 199 8.67 -3.65 -10.84
C MET A 199 7.59 -2.94 -11.67
N ARG A 200 7.07 -1.79 -11.24
CA ARG A 200 6.05 -1.03 -11.98
C ARG A 200 6.66 0.03 -12.90
N GLY A 201 7.70 0.72 -12.44
CA GLY A 201 8.41 1.74 -13.20
C GLY A 201 9.24 1.17 -14.34
N GLY A 202 9.74 -0.07 -14.23
CA GLY A 202 10.36 -0.79 -15.35
C GLY A 202 9.37 -1.48 -16.30
N ALA A 203 8.10 -1.62 -15.92
CA ALA A 203 7.07 -2.29 -16.71
C ALA A 203 6.37 -1.38 -17.75
N GLU A 204 6.55 -0.06 -17.67
CA GLU A 204 6.05 0.85 -18.73
C GLU A 204 6.84 0.73 -20.03
N GLU A 205 8.11 0.29 -20.02
CA GLU A 205 8.85 0.07 -21.28
C GLU A 205 8.52 -1.27 -21.96
N VAL A 206 7.79 -2.19 -21.30
CA VAL A 206 7.46 -3.51 -21.87
C VAL A 206 5.99 -3.88 -21.63
N ARG A 207 5.06 -3.10 -22.18
CA ARG A 207 3.72 -3.60 -22.53
C ARG A 207 3.27 -3.04 -23.87
N PRO A 208 3.39 -3.80 -24.98
CA PRO A 208 2.50 -3.58 -26.10
C PRO A 208 1.12 -4.06 -25.67
N GLU A 209 0.22 -3.12 -25.37
CA GLU A 209 -1.19 -3.42 -25.16
C GLU A 209 -1.80 -3.90 -26.48
N SER A 210 -1.99 -5.21 -26.60
CA SER A 210 -2.82 -5.76 -27.68
C SER A 210 -4.29 -5.47 -27.38
N ALA A 211 -4.92 -4.71 -28.26
CA ALA A 211 -6.28 -4.20 -28.21
C ALA A 211 -7.41 -5.26 -28.23
N ALA A 212 -7.12 -6.54 -28.00
CA ALA A 212 -8.09 -7.63 -28.13
C ALA A 212 -8.89 -7.95 -26.85
N SER A 213 -8.52 -7.42 -25.67
CA SER A 213 -9.19 -7.81 -24.41
C SER A 213 -10.37 -6.92 -23.98
N ILE A 214 -10.69 -5.84 -24.70
CA ILE A 214 -11.68 -4.85 -24.25
C ILE A 214 -13.12 -5.11 -24.78
N GLN A 215 -13.34 -6.03 -25.72
CA GLN A 215 -14.66 -6.16 -26.34
C GLN A 215 -15.57 -7.29 -25.82
N ASN A 216 -15.10 -8.23 -25.00
CA ASN A 216 -15.95 -9.37 -24.58
C ASN A 216 -16.69 -9.22 -23.25
N SER A 217 -16.65 -8.08 -22.57
CA SER A 217 -17.35 -7.89 -21.28
C SER A 217 -18.55 -6.94 -21.34
N ARG A 218 -19.08 -6.63 -22.54
CA ARG A 218 -20.24 -5.74 -22.67
C ARG A 218 -21.36 -6.33 -23.53
N ILE A 219 -21.91 -7.47 -23.14
CA ILE A 219 -23.36 -7.71 -23.26
C ILE A 219 -23.80 -8.59 -22.07
N THR A 220 -24.61 -8.03 -21.17
CA THR A 220 -25.54 -8.80 -20.32
C THR A 220 -26.95 -8.35 -20.65
N PRO A 221 -27.90 -9.25 -20.93
CA PRO A 221 -29.28 -8.89 -21.24
C PRO A 221 -30.14 -8.85 -19.97
N SER A 222 -30.94 -7.80 -19.81
CA SER A 222 -32.13 -7.84 -18.96
C SER A 222 -33.09 -6.73 -19.39
N GLN A 223 -34.24 -7.09 -19.96
CA GLN A 223 -35.54 -6.86 -19.33
C GLN A 223 -36.71 -7.27 -20.25
N ARG A 224 -37.48 -8.21 -19.70
CA ARG A 224 -38.92 -8.47 -19.85
C ARG A 224 -39.77 -7.34 -20.47
N ARG A 225 -40.46 -7.63 -21.57
CA ARG A 225 -41.81 -7.10 -21.87
C ARG A 225 -42.72 -8.20 -22.40
N LYS A 226 -44.00 -8.06 -22.06
CA LYS A 226 -45.11 -9.01 -22.11
C LYS A 226 -46.12 -8.50 -23.14
N SER A 227 -46.65 -9.37 -24.00
CA SER A 227 -47.95 -9.19 -24.66
C SER A 227 -48.47 -10.52 -25.25
N ASN A 228 -49.79 -10.71 -25.11
CA ASN A 228 -50.71 -11.75 -25.63
C ASN A 228 -50.48 -12.12 -27.11
N GLU A 229 -50.96 -13.24 -27.68
CA GLU A 229 -52.35 -13.73 -27.73
C GLU A 229 -52.44 -15.17 -28.29
N GLU A 230 -53.49 -15.92 -27.90
CA GLU A 230 -54.19 -17.07 -28.53
C GLU A 230 -53.45 -17.94 -29.58
N SER A 231 -53.35 -19.27 -29.47
CA SER A 231 -54.42 -20.25 -29.80
C SER A 231 -53.98 -21.70 -29.50
N ALA A 232 -54.94 -22.58 -29.18
CA ALA A 232 -54.82 -23.92 -28.57
C ALA A 232 -54.70 -25.12 -29.58
N PRO A 233 -55.00 -26.41 -29.24
CA PRO A 233 -54.25 -27.44 -28.49
C PRO A 233 -54.20 -28.83 -29.27
N PRO A 234 -54.18 -30.05 -28.67
CA PRO A 234 -53.19 -30.72 -27.81
C PRO A 234 -52.79 -32.15 -28.30
N GLU A 235 -51.77 -32.79 -27.69
CA GLU A 235 -51.79 -34.25 -27.49
C GLU A 235 -51.35 -34.65 -26.06
N ARG A 236 -52.00 -35.72 -25.60
CA ARG A 236 -52.15 -36.17 -24.21
C ARG A 236 -50.97 -37.05 -23.77
N SER A 237 -50.63 -37.00 -22.48
CA SER A 237 -50.82 -38.17 -21.61
C SER A 237 -50.53 -37.83 -20.15
N SER A 238 -51.45 -38.32 -19.32
CA SER A 238 -51.57 -38.21 -17.88
C SER A 238 -50.47 -38.93 -17.11
N THR A 239 -50.12 -38.43 -15.91
CA THR A 239 -50.47 -39.10 -14.63
C THR A 239 -49.94 -38.31 -13.42
N HIS A 240 -50.87 -37.90 -12.55
CA HIS A 240 -50.67 -37.71 -11.11
C HIS A 240 -51.20 -38.98 -10.41
N PRO A 241 -50.72 -39.36 -9.21
CA PRO A 241 -51.25 -38.76 -7.97
C PRO A 241 -50.23 -38.47 -6.86
N THR A 242 -50.74 -37.69 -5.91
CA THR A 242 -50.17 -37.10 -4.69
C THR A 242 -50.28 -38.10 -3.48
N PRO A 243 -50.36 -37.67 -2.20
CA PRO A 243 -49.26 -37.39 -1.27
C PRO A 243 -49.36 -38.22 0.04
N HIS A 244 -48.30 -38.27 0.87
CA HIS A 244 -48.42 -38.80 2.25
C HIS A 244 -47.80 -37.87 3.32
N LYS A 245 -48.64 -37.55 4.31
CA LYS A 245 -48.38 -37.02 5.67
C LYS A 245 -47.42 -37.95 6.45
N SER A 246 -46.63 -37.50 7.42
CA SER A 246 -47.08 -37.22 8.80
C SER A 246 -46.00 -36.62 9.73
N LYS A 247 -46.43 -35.64 10.55
CA LYS A 247 -46.17 -35.31 11.99
C LYS A 247 -44.89 -35.88 12.66
N SER A 248 -44.12 -35.15 13.49
CA SER A 248 -44.52 -34.63 14.82
C SER A 248 -43.47 -33.66 15.43
N ALA A 249 -43.93 -32.71 16.26
CA ALA A 249 -43.14 -31.82 17.13
C ALA A 249 -42.81 -32.48 18.50
N PRO A 250 -42.07 -31.82 19.42
CA PRO A 250 -42.79 -31.01 20.42
C PRO A 250 -42.12 -29.67 20.82
N ILE A 251 -42.99 -28.77 21.32
CA ILE A 251 -42.72 -27.48 21.97
C ILE A 251 -42.93 -27.65 23.49
N LEU A 252 -42.10 -27.01 24.32
CA LEU A 252 -42.44 -26.56 25.67
C LEU A 252 -41.89 -25.13 25.91
N LYS A 253 -42.75 -24.25 26.44
CA LYS A 253 -42.53 -22.90 27.01
C LYS A 253 -43.24 -22.89 28.38
N PRO A 254 -43.28 -21.78 29.16
CA PRO A 254 -42.24 -20.86 29.66
C PRO A 254 -42.28 -20.72 31.21
N HIS A 255 -41.34 -20.02 31.82
CA HIS A 255 -41.52 -19.46 33.18
C HIS A 255 -41.18 -17.97 33.23
N LYS A 256 -42.07 -17.21 33.88
CA LYS A 256 -42.01 -15.79 34.19
C LYS A 256 -42.00 -15.68 35.72
N THR A 257 -41.04 -14.97 36.31
CA THR A 257 -41.32 -14.16 37.51
C THR A 257 -40.34 -13.00 37.60
N THR A 258 -40.93 -11.90 38.05
CA THR A 258 -40.50 -10.50 38.08
C THR A 258 -39.68 -10.19 39.32
N SER A 259 -38.69 -9.29 39.21
CA SER A 259 -38.31 -8.36 40.27
C SER A 259 -37.73 -7.11 39.63
N SER A 260 -38.43 -5.99 39.84
CA SER A 260 -37.96 -4.64 39.53
C SER A 260 -36.80 -4.25 40.45
N GLU A 261 -35.84 -3.46 39.97
CA GLU A 261 -35.37 -2.27 40.69
C GLU A 261 -34.54 -1.32 39.80
N THR A 262 -35.12 -0.12 39.65
CA THR A 262 -34.54 1.23 39.69
C THR A 262 -33.41 1.67 38.75
N LEU A 263 -33.82 2.69 37.97
CA LEU A 263 -33.07 3.65 37.19
C LEU A 263 -31.99 4.37 38.01
N SER A 264 -30.79 4.52 37.44
CA SER A 264 -29.89 5.63 37.77
C SER A 264 -29.31 6.24 36.50
N ALA A 265 -29.75 7.46 36.23
CA ALA A 265 -29.29 8.30 35.13
C ALA A 265 -27.84 8.72 35.35
N ARG A 266 -26.93 8.32 34.45
CA ARG A 266 -25.56 8.81 34.44
C ARG A 266 -25.45 10.03 33.52
N LYS A 267 -25.02 11.15 34.14
CA LYS A 267 -24.73 12.46 33.51
C LYS A 267 -23.87 12.35 32.24
N PRO A 268 -23.99 13.31 31.29
CA PRO A 268 -23.16 13.36 30.09
C PRO A 268 -21.69 13.56 30.46
N ARG A 269 -20.81 12.76 29.84
CA ARG A 269 -19.36 12.90 29.97
C ARG A 269 -18.92 14.14 29.16
N ALA A 270 -18.19 15.04 29.82
CA ALA A 270 -17.61 16.23 29.21
C ALA A 270 -16.69 15.90 28.01
N PRO A 271 -16.55 16.81 27.02
CA PRO A 271 -15.68 16.59 25.87
C PRO A 271 -14.21 16.49 26.30
N ARG A 272 -13.50 15.49 25.77
CA ARG A 272 -12.06 15.32 26.00
C ARG A 272 -11.28 16.51 25.39
N PRO A 273 -10.19 16.99 26.04
CA PRO A 273 -9.32 18.01 25.47
C PRO A 273 -8.66 17.49 24.18
N LYS A 274 -8.66 18.33 23.14
CA LYS A 274 -7.78 18.15 21.97
C LYS A 274 -6.34 18.46 22.40
N LEU A 275 -5.42 17.53 22.16
CA LEU A 275 -3.97 17.68 22.35
C LEU A 275 -3.27 17.02 21.14
N PRO A 276 -2.09 17.52 20.77
CA PRO A 276 -1.92 18.35 19.58
C PRO A 276 -1.57 17.55 18.34
N GLU A 277 -2.10 18.04 17.21
CA GLU A 277 -1.67 17.73 15.85
C GLU A 277 -0.17 18.05 15.69
N SER A 278 0.51 17.25 14.87
CA SER A 278 1.89 17.41 14.37
C SER A 278 3.03 16.93 15.27
N GLU A 279 3.54 15.73 14.98
CA GLU A 279 4.97 15.55 14.72
C GLU A 279 5.16 14.54 13.58
N ILE A 280 5.26 15.10 12.37
CA ILE A 280 5.76 14.42 11.17
C ILE A 280 7.29 14.38 11.29
N PRO A 281 8.00 13.28 10.98
CA PRO A 281 9.39 13.38 10.59
C PRO A 281 9.45 14.09 9.23
N ASP A 282 9.75 15.40 9.22
CA ASP A 282 9.99 16.22 8.03
C ASP A 282 10.85 15.44 7.01
N PRO A 283 10.62 15.54 5.69
CA PRO A 283 11.58 15.12 4.64
C PRO A 283 13.06 15.38 4.97
N LYS A 284 13.37 16.47 5.68
CA LYS A 284 14.71 16.76 6.21
C LYS A 284 15.20 15.74 7.25
N THR A 285 14.31 15.19 8.06
CA THR A 285 14.60 14.13 9.04
C THR A 285 14.94 12.80 8.37
N LEU A 286 14.24 12.45 7.28
CA LEU A 286 14.57 11.29 6.45
C LEU A 286 15.91 11.49 5.72
N ALA A 287 16.14 12.66 5.12
CA ALA A 287 17.42 13.02 4.52
C ALA A 287 18.58 13.04 5.55
N ARG A 288 18.30 13.45 6.79
CA ARG A 288 19.26 13.44 7.90
C ARG A 288 19.61 12.02 8.34
N ARG A 289 18.62 11.12 8.41
CA ARG A 289 18.84 9.69 8.71
C ARG A 289 19.63 9.00 7.59
N ALA A 290 19.34 9.29 6.32
CA ALA A 290 20.12 8.82 5.17
C ALA A 290 21.58 9.34 5.23
N SER A 291 21.76 10.63 5.51
CA SER A 291 23.09 11.23 5.69
C SER A 291 23.85 10.64 6.89
N GLN A 292 23.14 10.25 7.94
CA GLN A 292 23.71 9.61 9.13
C GLN A 292 24.14 8.16 8.82
N ARG A 293 23.36 7.41 8.06
CA ARG A 293 23.74 6.07 7.55
C ARG A 293 25.00 6.13 6.69
N LEU A 294 25.11 7.14 5.81
CA LEU A 294 26.32 7.37 5.00
C LEU A 294 27.57 7.73 5.84
N ARG A 295 27.40 8.37 7.00
CA ARG A 295 28.50 8.72 7.91
C ARG A 295 28.95 7.57 8.81
N HIS A 296 28.06 6.65 9.16
CA HIS A 296 28.38 5.47 9.98
C HIS A 296 28.85 4.26 9.18
N ALA A 297 28.77 4.31 7.85
CA ALA A 297 29.43 3.35 6.98
C ALA A 297 30.95 3.52 7.13
N ASN A 298 31.62 2.58 7.79
CA ASN A 298 33.07 2.47 7.74
C ASN A 298 33.45 2.20 6.27
N PRO A 299 34.22 3.09 5.60
CA PRO A 299 34.69 2.79 4.26
C PRO A 299 35.60 1.56 4.32
N PRO A 300 35.56 0.67 3.31
CA PRO A 300 36.52 -0.42 3.23
C PRO A 300 37.95 0.14 3.22
N PRO A 301 38.94 -0.62 3.74
CA PRO A 301 40.32 -0.17 3.77
C PRO A 301 40.79 0.20 2.35
N PRO A 302 41.66 1.23 2.21
CA PRO A 302 42.09 1.70 0.91
C PRO A 302 42.77 0.57 0.13
N CYS A 303 42.17 0.16 -0.99
CA CYS A 303 42.86 -0.63 -1.99
C CYS A 303 44.09 0.15 -2.49
N PRO A 304 45.26 -0.48 -2.65
CA PRO A 304 46.42 0.20 -3.23
C PRO A 304 46.09 0.67 -4.65
N GLU A 305 46.06 1.99 -4.86
CA GLU A 305 45.77 2.61 -6.15
C GLU A 305 46.84 2.21 -7.18
N ARG A 306 46.39 1.69 -8.33
CA ARG A 306 47.25 1.52 -9.51
C ARG A 306 47.57 2.91 -10.07
N PRO A 307 48.83 3.20 -10.46
CA PRO A 307 49.17 4.48 -11.07
C PRO A 307 48.35 4.71 -12.35
N ARG A 308 47.61 5.83 -12.38
CA ARG A 308 46.74 6.25 -13.49
C ARG A 308 47.53 6.48 -14.77
N THR A 309 46.99 6.04 -15.90
CA THR A 309 47.61 6.22 -17.22
C THR A 309 47.52 7.69 -17.67
N THR A 310 48.36 8.08 -18.62
CA THR A 310 48.35 9.44 -19.19
C THR A 310 47.03 9.81 -19.83
N GLU A 311 46.26 8.84 -20.34
CA GLU A 311 44.94 9.05 -20.94
C GLU A 311 43.90 9.49 -19.89
N GLU A 312 43.86 8.82 -18.72
CA GLU A 312 42.92 9.18 -17.64
C GLU A 312 43.19 10.59 -17.08
N LYS A 313 44.46 11.02 -17.09
CA LYS A 313 44.82 12.40 -16.70
C LYS A 313 44.33 13.43 -17.71
N LEU A 314 44.39 13.12 -19.00
CA LEU A 314 43.93 14.01 -20.06
C LEU A 314 42.40 14.12 -20.08
N GLU A 315 41.69 13.01 -19.84
CA GLU A 315 40.23 12.99 -19.73
C GLU A 315 39.75 13.85 -18.55
N THR A 316 40.43 13.76 -17.40
CA THR A 316 40.13 14.60 -16.23
C THR A 316 40.32 16.10 -16.50
N VAL A 317 41.35 16.47 -17.27
CA VAL A 317 41.61 17.87 -17.65
C VAL A 317 40.58 18.39 -18.65
N LEU A 318 40.11 17.55 -19.57
CA LEU A 318 39.07 17.90 -20.54
C LEU A 318 37.72 18.15 -19.87
N GLU A 319 37.36 17.32 -18.89
CA GLU A 319 36.15 17.46 -18.09
C GLU A 319 36.16 18.80 -17.30
N ASP A 320 37.31 19.16 -16.72
CA ASP A 320 37.46 20.37 -15.91
C ASP A 320 37.36 21.66 -16.75
N LEU A 321 37.87 21.63 -17.99
CA LEU A 321 37.71 22.72 -18.96
C LEU A 321 36.25 22.88 -19.42
N LYS A 322 35.53 21.77 -19.57
CA LYS A 322 34.10 21.76 -19.96
C LYS A 322 33.21 22.36 -18.86
N CYS A 323 33.51 22.06 -17.60
CA CYS A 323 32.83 22.65 -16.45
C CYS A 323 33.10 24.16 -16.30
N LYS A 324 34.33 24.61 -16.56
CA LYS A 324 34.68 26.04 -16.55
C LYS A 324 34.02 26.83 -17.68
N GLY A 325 33.87 26.24 -18.86
CA GLY A 325 33.14 26.84 -19.98
C GLY A 325 31.64 27.05 -19.70
N ALA A 326 31.00 26.08 -19.03
CA ALA A 326 29.59 26.18 -18.66
C ALA A 326 29.30 27.27 -17.59
N ALA A 327 30.28 27.57 -16.73
CA ALA A 327 30.16 28.62 -15.73
C ALA A 327 30.20 30.03 -16.34
N LEU A 328 31.03 30.25 -17.38
CA LEU A 328 31.14 31.54 -18.08
C LEU A 328 29.88 31.88 -18.89
N ALA A 329 29.20 30.89 -19.48
CA ALA A 329 27.96 31.10 -20.23
C ALA A 329 26.79 31.63 -19.37
N ARG A 330 26.81 31.36 -18.05
CA ARG A 330 25.77 31.84 -17.12
C ARG A 330 25.94 33.29 -16.69
N VAL A 331 27.12 33.89 -16.86
CA VAL A 331 27.40 35.27 -16.42
C VAL A 331 26.98 36.31 -17.48
N VAL A 332 26.82 35.91 -18.75
CA VAL A 332 26.62 36.84 -19.89
C VAL A 332 25.15 37.07 -20.26
N SER A 333 24.19 36.39 -19.62
CA SER A 333 22.75 36.59 -19.92
C SER A 333 22.11 37.67 -19.03
N PRO A 334 21.72 38.84 -19.54
CA PRO A 334 21.01 39.83 -18.75
C PRO A 334 19.55 39.40 -18.50
N PRO A 335 18.95 39.76 -17.34
CA PRO A 335 17.59 39.36 -17.02
C PRO A 335 16.55 40.15 -17.84
N PRO A 336 15.35 39.58 -18.10
CA PRO A 336 14.33 40.24 -18.90
C PRO A 336 13.70 41.43 -18.15
N LEU A 337 13.52 42.55 -18.85
CA LEU A 337 12.94 43.78 -18.31
C LEU A 337 11.47 43.58 -17.93
N ARG A 338 11.17 43.83 -16.65
CA ARG A 338 9.83 43.76 -16.07
C ARG A 338 9.12 45.11 -16.31
N ASN A 339 8.10 45.14 -17.17
CA ASN A 339 7.26 46.31 -17.41
C ASN A 339 6.57 46.76 -16.10
N ARG A 340 7.10 47.80 -15.45
CA ARG A 340 6.43 48.56 -14.39
C ARG A 340 5.65 49.72 -15.02
N ARG A 341 4.32 49.66 -14.96
CA ARG A 341 3.45 50.83 -15.14
C ARG A 341 3.80 51.85 -14.05
N PHE A 342 4.24 53.04 -14.46
CA PHE A 342 4.34 54.20 -13.58
C PHE A 342 3.01 54.96 -13.59
N SER A 343 2.37 55.05 -12.43
CA SER A 343 1.31 56.02 -12.18
C SER A 343 1.96 57.40 -11.98
N ARG A 344 1.56 58.37 -12.81
CA ARG A 344 1.86 59.80 -12.65
C ARG A 344 1.25 60.31 -11.34
N VAL A 345 2.06 60.94 -10.50
CA VAL A 345 1.61 61.95 -9.54
C VAL A 345 2.52 63.16 -9.74
N GLY A 346 1.90 64.31 -9.98
CA GLY A 346 2.55 65.57 -10.30
C GLY A 346 3.11 66.30 -9.07
N GLY A 347 3.76 67.42 -9.35
CA GLY A 347 4.26 68.37 -8.36
C GLY A 347 5.40 69.20 -8.95
N GLU A 348 5.12 70.48 -9.16
CA GLU A 348 5.95 71.53 -9.77
C GLU A 348 7.21 71.89 -8.96
N GLU A 349 8.24 72.38 -9.67
CA GLU A 349 8.89 73.69 -9.49
C GLU A 349 10.41 73.67 -9.80
N GLY A 350 10.85 74.64 -10.63
CA GLY A 350 12.08 75.40 -10.34
C GLY A 350 13.26 75.32 -11.33
N CYS A 351 13.58 76.48 -11.94
CA CYS A 351 14.82 76.89 -12.64
C CYS A 351 15.11 76.27 -14.03
N LYS A 352 15.33 77.02 -15.12
CA LYS A 352 15.59 78.45 -15.38
C LYS A 352 15.09 78.77 -16.79
#